data_AF-A0A969NG02-F1
#
_entry.id   AF-A0A969NG02-F1
#
_cell.length_a   1.000
_cell.length_b   1.000
_cell.length_c   1.000
_cell.angle_alpha   90.00
_cell.angle_beta   90.00
_cell.angle_gamma   90.00
#
_symmetry.space_group_name_H-M   'P 1'
#
loop_
_entity.id
_entity.type
_entity.pdbx_description
1 polymer ?
#
loop_
_entity_poly.entity_id
_entity_poly.type
_entity_poly.pdbx_seq_one_letter_code
_entity_poly.pdbx_strand_id
1 'polypeptide(L)'
;MKEIAVLDKYFSSMKSVKIQLVTFSNEIHSNEQFEVKKSNWDELKNKLKNPSYDGATQLGALDLSKFDCNEFILISDGISNFGKSEIKTGKRPVMVISSTQSADFSYLKYIATATGGQFINLMNMTVDQAFKKLTSQAYQFISATYDKEAISEVYPSIPSNFTTNFSLAGQMKAENAEITLNFGFGSKIVESVKVKLDKKSLMTDNNLVSRIWAQKKISELDMLFEKNKDEIINLGKKHSIVTRNTSLIVLDRIEDYVQYEIVPPKELQKEYFEIVENQNKEKQRFELEQLEKVVEYFNARVNWWETKYTKEKKITDITPKKNGEATDSTIVESLEIVRMRGMYLKSQ
;
A
#
# COMPACT_ATOMS: atom_id res chain seq x y z
N MET A 1 24.46 12.24 6.48
CA MET A 1 23.17 11.72 6.96
C MET A 1 22.38 12.88 7.54
N LYS A 2 21.13 13.07 7.09
CA LYS A 2 20.30 14.24 7.45
C LYS A 2 19.80 14.13 8.90
N GLU A 3 19.61 12.91 9.36
CA GLU A 3 19.33 12.49 10.74
C GLU A 3 20.39 13.04 11.69
N ILE A 4 21.67 12.82 11.38
CA ILE A 4 22.79 13.32 12.19
C ILE A 4 22.78 14.85 12.25
N ALA A 5 22.46 15.54 11.16
CA ALA A 5 22.38 17.00 11.16
C ALA A 5 21.20 17.53 12.02
N VAL A 6 20.07 16.80 12.04
CA VAL A 6 18.94 17.11 12.93
C VAL A 6 19.31 16.87 14.39
N LEU A 7 19.95 15.74 14.69
CA LEU A 7 20.43 15.41 16.03
C LEU A 7 21.52 16.37 16.51
N ASP A 8 22.42 16.82 15.63
CA ASP A 8 23.41 17.85 15.92
C ASP A 8 22.73 19.12 16.45
N LYS A 9 21.69 19.59 15.75
CA LYS A 9 20.93 20.77 16.18
C LYS A 9 20.15 20.52 17.48
N TYR A 10 19.53 19.34 17.61
CA TYR A 10 18.78 18.93 18.79
C TYR A 10 19.66 18.91 20.05
N PHE A 11 20.78 18.17 20.04
CA PHE A 11 21.67 18.08 21.20
C PHE A 11 22.45 19.38 21.47
N SER A 12 22.73 20.19 20.44
CA SER A 12 23.31 21.54 20.62
C SER A 12 22.39 22.48 21.40
N SER A 13 21.08 22.23 21.39
CA SER A 13 20.11 23.03 22.17
C SER A 13 19.99 22.57 23.63
N MET A 14 20.60 21.44 24.00
CA MET A 14 20.47 20.82 25.32
C MET A 14 21.74 20.97 26.16
N LYS A 15 21.59 21.34 27.43
CA LYS A 15 22.74 21.49 28.36
C LYS A 15 23.29 20.14 28.80
N SER A 16 22.40 19.26 29.26
CA SER A 16 22.76 17.89 29.62
C SER A 16 21.53 16.98 29.55
N VAL A 17 21.71 15.75 29.07
CA VAL A 17 20.66 14.74 28.96
C VAL A 17 21.27 13.34 29.03
N LYS A 18 20.57 12.41 29.69
CA LYS A 18 20.90 10.98 29.69
C LYS A 18 20.16 10.30 28.54
N ILE A 19 20.86 9.48 27.78
CA ILE A 19 20.33 8.83 26.60
C ILE A 19 20.51 7.33 26.75
N GLN A 20 19.46 6.59 26.44
CA GLN A 20 19.51 5.15 26.29
C GLN A 20 19.40 4.84 24.80
N LEU A 21 20.51 4.39 24.19
CA LEU A 21 20.53 3.98 22.79
C LEU A 21 20.18 2.50 22.71
N VAL A 22 19.08 2.20 22.04
CA VAL A 22 18.64 0.83 21.75
C VAL A 22 18.81 0.59 20.25
N THR A 23 19.58 -0.43 19.89
CA THR A 23 19.71 -0.88 18.50
C THR A 23 18.99 -2.21 18.33
N PHE A 24 18.33 -2.40 17.19
CA PHE A 24 17.48 -3.56 16.95
C PHE A 24 17.36 -3.86 15.45
N SER A 25 17.07 -5.12 15.09
CA SER A 25 16.56 -5.52 13.77
C SER A 25 15.48 -6.59 13.92
N ASN A 26 15.83 -7.87 13.95
CA ASN A 26 14.94 -8.99 14.30
C ASN A 26 14.76 -9.15 15.83
N GLU A 27 15.77 -8.72 16.59
CA GLU A 27 15.78 -8.63 18.05
C GLU A 27 16.51 -7.37 18.53
N ILE A 28 16.57 -7.15 19.85
CA ILE A 28 17.36 -6.05 20.43
C ILE A 28 18.83 -6.48 20.49
N HIS A 29 19.70 -5.72 19.82
CA HIS A 29 21.14 -6.01 19.74
C HIS A 29 21.93 -5.36 20.87
N SER A 30 21.64 -4.10 21.16
CA SER A 30 22.31 -3.37 22.23
C SER A 30 21.39 -2.41 22.95
N ASN A 31 21.75 -2.13 24.19
CA ASN A 31 21.07 -1.20 25.08
C ASN A 31 22.14 -0.48 25.91
N GLU A 32 22.64 0.64 25.38
CA GLU A 32 23.79 1.36 25.91
C GLU A 32 23.36 2.73 26.46
N GLN A 33 23.98 3.14 27.56
CA GLN A 33 23.72 4.46 28.16
C GLN A 33 24.80 5.46 27.75
N PHE A 34 24.37 6.64 27.34
CA PHE A 34 25.21 7.78 27.01
C PHE A 34 24.79 9.00 27.83
N GLU A 35 25.72 9.94 28.01
CA GLU A 35 25.43 11.20 28.68
C GLU A 35 25.94 12.36 27.84
N VAL A 36 25.02 13.23 27.40
CA VAL A 36 25.38 14.50 26.77
C VAL A 36 25.67 15.50 27.87
N LYS A 37 26.86 16.10 27.85
CA LYS A 37 27.30 17.13 28.81
C LYS A 37 27.80 18.34 28.06
N LYS A 38 27.35 19.54 28.47
CA LYS A 38 27.69 20.80 27.80
C LYS A 38 27.46 20.72 26.28
N SER A 39 26.35 20.09 25.89
CA SER A 39 25.96 19.87 24.50
C SER A 39 26.90 18.99 23.67
N ASN A 40 27.92 18.36 24.28
CA ASN A 40 28.78 17.40 23.60
C ASN A 40 28.10 16.02 23.57
N TRP A 41 27.85 15.51 22.36
CA TRP A 41 27.28 14.19 22.08
C TRP A 41 28.15 13.34 21.15
N ASP A 42 29.44 13.67 21.03
CA ASP A 42 30.37 13.07 20.05
C ASP A 42 30.47 11.54 20.18
N GLU A 43 30.43 11.02 21.40
CA GLU A 43 30.47 9.59 21.67
C GLU A 43 29.26 8.85 21.05
N LEU A 44 28.06 9.37 21.31
CA LEU A 44 26.83 8.86 20.71
C LEU A 44 26.82 9.04 19.18
N LYS A 45 27.31 10.20 18.69
CA LYS A 45 27.42 10.49 17.26
C LYS A 45 28.32 9.47 16.55
N ASN A 46 29.46 9.12 17.15
CA ASN A 46 30.38 8.14 16.60
C ASN A 46 29.77 6.73 16.60
N LYS A 47 29.01 6.37 17.64
CA LYS A 47 28.27 5.10 17.68
C LYS A 47 27.24 5.02 16.55
N LEU A 48 26.46 6.08 16.31
CA LEU A 48 25.42 6.12 15.29
C LEU A 48 25.95 6.18 13.85
N LYS A 49 27.21 6.60 13.63
CA LYS A 49 27.85 6.60 12.31
C LYS A 49 28.33 5.22 11.85
N ASN A 50 28.48 4.27 12.77
CA ASN A 50 28.97 2.93 12.49
C ASN A 50 27.94 1.85 12.87
N PRO A 51 26.70 1.89 12.33
CA PRO A 51 25.71 0.88 12.62
C PRO A 51 26.11 -0.46 12.01
N SER A 52 25.89 -1.54 12.76
CA SER A 52 25.89 -2.90 12.21
C SER A 52 24.49 -3.20 11.70
N TYR A 53 24.34 -3.40 10.39
CA TYR A 53 23.08 -3.78 9.80
C TYR A 53 23.02 -5.31 9.70
N ASP A 54 22.08 -5.90 10.43
CA ASP A 54 21.79 -7.32 10.35
C ASP A 54 20.40 -7.55 9.76
N GLY A 55 20.39 -7.80 8.44
CA GLY A 55 19.29 -8.40 7.68
C GLY A 55 17.87 -7.98 8.05
N ALA A 56 17.08 -8.96 8.47
CA ALA A 56 15.63 -8.85 8.62
C ALA A 56 15.21 -7.90 9.75
N THR A 57 14.05 -7.26 9.58
CA THR A 57 13.45 -6.35 10.56
C THR A 57 12.16 -6.95 11.12
N GLN A 58 12.12 -7.09 12.44
CA GLN A 58 10.93 -7.47 13.21
C GLN A 58 10.63 -6.35 14.22
N LEU A 59 9.76 -5.42 13.84
CA LEU A 59 9.43 -4.27 14.68
C LEU A 59 8.81 -4.66 16.03
N GLY A 60 8.11 -5.80 16.08
CA GLY A 60 7.53 -6.35 17.31
C GLY A 60 8.54 -6.84 18.35
N ALA A 61 9.83 -6.82 18.05
CA ALA A 61 10.89 -7.00 19.06
C ALA A 61 10.94 -5.83 20.06
N LEU A 62 10.46 -4.64 19.66
CA LEU A 62 10.44 -3.46 20.51
C LEU A 62 9.17 -3.38 21.36
N ASP A 63 9.37 -3.43 22.68
CA ASP A 63 8.35 -3.09 23.67
C ASP A 63 8.76 -1.82 24.41
N LEU A 64 8.29 -0.67 23.92
CA LEU A 64 8.61 0.65 24.47
C LEU A 64 8.04 0.82 25.90
N SER A 65 7.06 0.00 26.31
CA SER A 65 6.52 0.07 27.68
C SER A 65 7.51 -0.40 28.75
N LYS A 66 8.62 -1.06 28.35
CA LYS A 66 9.66 -1.57 29.26
C LYS A 66 10.77 -0.56 29.59
N PHE A 67 10.78 0.61 28.95
CA PHE A 67 11.81 1.62 29.15
C PHE A 67 11.26 2.78 29.98
N ASP A 68 12.02 3.21 30.99
CA ASP A 68 11.69 4.38 31.80
C ASP A 68 12.43 5.61 31.25
N CYS A 69 11.74 6.38 30.41
CA CYS A 69 12.24 7.63 29.86
C CYS A 69 11.13 8.69 29.79
N ASN A 70 11.51 9.93 29.52
CA ASN A 70 10.55 11.02 29.34
C ASN A 70 9.94 11.03 27.93
N GLU A 71 10.73 10.69 26.91
CA GLU A 71 10.35 10.67 25.50
C GLU A 71 11.18 9.64 24.72
N PHE A 72 10.63 9.16 23.61
CA PHE A 72 11.34 8.30 22.66
C PHE A 72 11.62 9.05 21.36
N ILE A 73 12.79 8.80 20.77
CA ILE A 73 13.09 9.13 19.37
C ILE A 73 13.30 7.80 18.64
N LEU A 74 12.34 7.41 17.80
CA LEU A 74 12.42 6.24 16.94
C LEU A 74 12.91 6.69 15.56
N ILE A 75 14.03 6.14 15.09
CA ILE A 75 14.51 6.34 13.72
C ILE A 75 14.35 5.02 12.96
N SER A 76 13.46 4.99 11.97
CA SER A 76 13.12 3.75 11.23
C SER A 76 12.41 4.07 9.92
N ASP A 77 12.44 3.14 8.97
CA ASP A 77 11.57 3.14 7.80
C ASP A 77 10.20 2.48 8.08
N GLY A 78 10.02 1.83 9.23
CA GLY A 78 8.77 1.22 9.63
C GLY A 78 8.40 -0.04 8.85
N ILE A 79 9.32 -0.62 8.08
CA ILE A 79 9.06 -1.85 7.31
C ILE A 79 9.44 -3.05 8.18
N SER A 80 8.47 -3.90 8.48
CA SER A 80 8.71 -5.21 9.11
C SER A 80 8.57 -6.30 8.06
N ASN A 81 9.63 -7.08 7.82
CA ASN A 81 9.65 -8.14 6.80
C ASN A 81 9.70 -9.55 7.41
N PHE A 82 9.74 -9.65 8.74
CA PHE A 82 9.78 -10.91 9.46
C PHE A 82 9.01 -10.83 10.79
N GLY A 83 8.34 -11.94 11.14
CA GLY A 83 7.69 -12.14 12.44
C GLY A 83 6.64 -11.10 12.84
N LYS A 84 6.64 -10.66 14.11
CA LYS A 84 5.66 -9.68 14.61
C LYS A 84 5.98 -8.27 14.06
N SER A 85 4.99 -7.65 13.42
CA SER A 85 5.15 -6.36 12.74
C SER A 85 4.86 -5.12 13.57
N GLU A 86 4.23 -5.26 14.75
CA GLU A 86 3.79 -4.11 15.55
C GLU A 86 4.67 -3.88 16.79
N ILE A 87 5.31 -2.70 16.87
CA ILE A 87 5.92 -2.15 18.08
C ILE A 87 4.86 -2.00 19.16
N LYS A 88 5.14 -2.52 20.36
CA LYS A 88 4.30 -2.27 21.53
C LYS A 88 4.66 -0.92 22.14
N THR A 89 3.74 0.02 22.10
CA THR A 89 3.93 1.37 22.62
C THR A 89 3.55 1.48 24.10
N GLY A 90 4.10 2.50 24.76
CA GLY A 90 3.76 2.88 26.13
C GLY A 90 2.95 4.18 26.18
N LYS A 91 2.92 4.82 27.36
CA LYS A 91 2.27 6.12 27.57
C LYS A 91 3.15 7.33 27.24
N ARG A 92 4.44 7.11 26.97
CA ARG A 92 5.40 8.17 26.67
C ARG A 92 5.32 8.52 25.18
N PRO A 93 5.50 9.81 24.82
CA PRO A 93 5.46 10.24 23.43
C PRO A 93 6.62 9.62 22.63
N VAL A 94 6.32 9.22 21.40
CA VAL A 94 7.30 8.69 20.45
C VAL A 94 7.43 9.66 19.29
N MET A 95 8.58 10.33 19.21
CA MET A 95 8.97 11.11 18.04
C MET A 95 9.54 10.14 17.02
N VAL A 96 8.93 10.09 15.84
CA VAL A 96 9.31 9.13 14.80
C VAL A 96 9.97 9.88 13.66
N ILE A 97 11.19 9.50 13.30
CA ILE A 97 11.98 10.09 12.23
C ILE A 97 12.20 9.05 11.14
N SER A 98 11.93 9.43 9.90
CA SER A 98 12.30 8.64 8.72
C SER A 98 12.95 9.54 7.66
N SER A 99 13.84 8.94 6.88
CA SER A 99 14.60 9.57 5.81
C SER A 99 14.53 8.80 4.50
N THR A 100 13.69 7.76 4.42
CA THR A 100 13.60 6.87 3.26
C THR A 100 12.30 7.11 2.50
N GLN A 101 12.36 6.98 1.18
CA GLN A 101 11.17 7.13 0.33
C GLN A 101 10.23 5.92 0.44
N SER A 102 10.76 4.73 0.69
CA SER A 102 10.02 3.47 0.77
C SER A 102 9.41 3.21 2.14
N ALA A 103 9.51 4.14 3.10
CA ALA A 103 9.03 3.95 4.45
C ALA A 103 7.52 3.64 4.52
N ASP A 104 7.11 2.86 5.51
CA ASP A 104 5.69 2.75 5.87
C ASP A 104 5.27 4.01 6.65
N PHE A 105 4.99 5.06 5.89
CA PHE A 105 4.58 6.36 6.45
C PHE A 105 3.31 6.26 7.30
N SER A 106 2.38 5.37 6.95
CA SER A 106 1.13 5.14 7.67
C SER A 106 1.41 4.60 9.06
N TYR A 107 2.24 3.55 9.13
CA TYR A 107 2.60 2.91 10.40
C TYR A 107 3.48 3.80 11.28
N LEU A 108 4.45 4.51 10.71
CA LEU A 108 5.27 5.46 11.46
C LEU A 108 4.45 6.63 12.01
N LYS A 109 3.48 7.13 11.22
CA LYS A 109 2.54 8.15 11.66
C LYS A 109 1.62 7.63 12.76
N TYR A 110 1.17 6.37 12.68
CA TYR A 110 0.39 5.71 13.73
C TYR A 110 1.11 5.75 15.07
N ILE A 111 2.35 5.24 15.13
CA ILE A 111 3.14 5.15 16.37
C ILE A 111 3.29 6.53 17.02
N ALA A 112 3.67 7.53 16.22
CA ALA A 112 3.84 8.90 16.70
C ALA A 112 2.53 9.46 17.26
N THR A 113 1.45 9.34 16.47
CA THR A 113 0.16 9.96 16.77
C THR A 113 -0.52 9.30 17.97
N ALA A 114 -0.53 7.96 18.03
CA ALA A 114 -1.13 7.19 19.12
C ALA A 114 -0.47 7.44 20.49
N THR A 115 0.79 7.91 20.49
CA THR A 115 1.54 8.21 21.72
C THR A 115 1.61 9.71 22.03
N GLY A 116 1.01 10.56 21.19
CA GLY A 116 1.06 12.02 21.34
C GLY A 116 2.42 12.64 20.95
N GLY A 117 3.25 11.91 20.23
CA GLY A 117 4.47 12.40 19.58
C GLY A 117 4.20 12.95 18.17
N GLN A 118 5.27 13.10 17.38
CA GLN A 118 5.19 13.61 16.01
C GLN A 118 6.02 12.77 15.05
N PHE A 119 5.49 12.62 13.83
CA PHE A 119 6.22 12.04 12.71
C PHE A 119 6.98 13.12 11.94
N ILE A 120 8.25 12.85 11.63
CA ILE A 120 9.22 13.72 10.97
C ILE A 120 9.74 12.99 9.74
N ASN A 121 9.24 13.39 8.57
CA ASN A 121 9.72 12.90 7.28
C ASN A 121 10.83 13.81 6.74
N LEU A 122 12.08 13.38 6.88
CA LEU A 122 13.26 14.12 6.43
C LEU A 122 13.40 14.17 4.90
N MET A 123 12.63 13.41 4.12
CA MET A 123 12.59 13.60 2.66
C MET A 123 11.96 14.94 2.28
N ASN A 124 11.00 15.41 3.08
CA ASN A 124 10.16 16.57 2.74
C ASN A 124 10.34 17.75 3.70
N MET A 125 11.31 17.69 4.61
CA MET A 125 11.55 18.72 5.63
C MET A 125 13.00 19.18 5.64
N THR A 126 13.25 20.46 5.94
CA THR A 126 14.59 20.96 6.25
C THR A 126 15.03 20.53 7.65
N VAL A 127 16.33 20.63 7.96
CA VAL A 127 16.86 20.37 9.30
C VAL A 127 16.19 21.25 10.35
N ASP A 128 15.91 22.52 10.01
CA ASP A 128 15.27 23.47 10.91
C ASP A 128 13.80 23.13 11.20
N GLN A 129 13.07 22.70 10.17
CA GLN A 129 11.69 22.24 10.33
C GLN A 129 11.61 20.98 11.19
N ALA A 130 12.52 20.02 10.96
CA ALA A 130 12.61 18.80 11.75
C ALA A 130 12.99 19.09 13.21
N PHE A 131 13.97 19.96 13.44
CA PHE A 131 14.36 20.40 14.78
C PHE A 131 13.19 21.07 15.51
N LYS A 132 12.47 21.99 14.86
CA LYS A 132 11.30 22.65 15.47
C LYS A 132 10.24 21.62 15.88
N LYS A 133 10.01 20.59 15.07
CA LYS A 133 9.11 19.48 15.42
C LYS A 133 9.62 18.66 16.61
N LEU A 134 10.90 18.32 16.64
CA LEU A 134 11.50 17.58 17.77
C LEU A 134 11.37 18.31 19.10
N THR A 135 11.48 19.63 19.10
CA THR A 135 11.51 20.44 20.33
C THR A 135 10.16 21.10 20.65
N SER A 136 9.08 20.79 19.94
CA SER A 136 7.77 21.40 20.20
C SER A 136 6.66 20.35 20.28
N GLN A 137 5.74 20.58 21.22
CA GLN A 137 4.49 19.86 21.27
C GLN A 137 3.48 20.59 20.39
N ALA A 138 2.83 19.85 19.48
CA ALA A 138 1.76 20.42 18.68
C ALA A 138 0.49 20.50 19.52
N TYR A 139 -0.28 21.57 19.29
CA TYR A 139 -1.66 21.60 19.73
C TYR A 139 -2.44 20.54 18.95
N GLN A 140 -3.12 19.64 19.67
CA GLN A 140 -3.76 18.47 19.08
C GLN A 140 -5.10 18.15 19.74
N PHE A 141 -5.92 17.43 19.00
CA PHE A 141 -7.03 16.69 19.56
C PHE A 141 -6.46 15.53 20.38
N ILE A 142 -6.96 15.32 21.59
CA ILE A 142 -6.50 14.27 22.50
C ILE A 142 -7.54 13.14 22.56
N SER A 143 -8.80 13.48 22.76
CA SER A 143 -9.88 12.51 22.91
C SER A 143 -11.25 13.17 22.80
N ALA A 144 -12.28 12.35 22.59
CA ALA A 144 -13.67 12.75 22.72
C ALA A 144 -14.36 11.93 23.82
N THR A 145 -15.14 12.59 24.65
CA THR A 145 -15.97 11.97 25.70
C THR A 145 -17.43 12.10 25.31
N TYR A 146 -18.14 10.99 25.24
CA TYR A 146 -19.55 10.91 24.86
C TYR A 146 -20.18 9.63 25.41
N ASP A 147 -21.51 9.59 25.43
CA ASP A 147 -22.26 8.37 25.72
C ASP A 147 -22.22 7.41 24.52
N LYS A 148 -21.70 6.20 24.74
CA LYS A 148 -21.52 5.15 23.72
C LYS A 148 -22.83 4.49 23.28
N GLU A 149 -23.87 4.61 24.08
CA GLU A 149 -25.22 4.19 23.70
C GLU A 149 -25.86 5.21 22.75
N ALA A 150 -25.52 6.50 22.91
CA ALA A 150 -26.02 7.60 22.09
C ALA A 150 -25.21 7.87 20.81
N ILE A 151 -23.88 7.65 20.84
CA ILE A 151 -22.96 7.92 19.72
C ILE A 151 -21.99 6.75 19.54
N SER A 152 -21.71 6.37 18.29
CA SER A 152 -20.72 5.34 17.93
C SER A 152 -19.86 5.75 16.74
N GLU A 153 -18.84 4.93 16.43
CA GLU A 153 -18.03 5.09 15.21
C GLU A 153 -17.44 6.50 15.06
N VAL A 154 -16.84 7.01 16.14
CA VAL A 154 -16.31 8.37 16.21
C VAL A 154 -14.84 8.41 15.75
N TYR A 155 -14.56 9.23 14.75
CA TYR A 155 -13.23 9.37 14.15
C TYR A 155 -12.82 10.85 13.98
N PRO A 156 -11.56 11.23 14.28
CA PRO A 156 -10.50 10.34 14.78
C PRO A 156 -10.79 9.87 16.23
N SER A 157 -10.47 8.62 16.52
CA SER A 157 -10.62 7.99 17.84
C SER A 157 -9.35 8.10 18.69
N ILE A 158 -8.21 8.36 18.03
CA ILE A 158 -6.90 8.58 18.62
C ILE A 158 -6.53 10.07 18.62
N PRO A 159 -5.51 10.50 19.39
CA PRO A 159 -5.00 11.86 19.30
C PRO A 159 -4.71 12.25 17.86
N SER A 160 -4.84 13.52 17.49
CA SER A 160 -4.66 13.96 16.11
C SER A 160 -4.20 15.40 16.02
N ASN A 161 -3.08 15.61 15.35
CA ASN A 161 -2.53 16.94 15.07
C ASN A 161 -3.37 17.65 13.99
N PHE A 162 -3.59 18.95 14.17
CA PHE A 162 -4.22 19.82 13.16
C PHE A 162 -3.56 21.20 13.19
N THR A 163 -3.70 21.98 12.10
CA THR A 163 -3.06 23.29 12.00
C THR A 163 -4.02 24.44 12.29
N THR A 164 -5.18 24.44 11.64
CA THR A 164 -6.16 25.54 11.72
C THR A 164 -7.53 25.02 12.15
N ASN A 165 -8.04 24.02 11.42
CA ASN A 165 -9.37 23.48 11.63
C ASN A 165 -9.30 22.03 12.08
N PHE A 166 -10.11 21.69 13.08
CA PHE A 166 -10.34 20.31 13.49
C PHE A 166 -11.75 19.88 13.06
N SER A 167 -11.89 18.63 12.66
CA SER A 167 -13.20 18.03 12.41
C SER A 167 -13.21 16.58 12.89
N LEU A 168 -14.36 16.16 13.40
CA LEU A 168 -14.64 14.82 13.87
C LEU A 168 -15.98 14.39 13.28
N ALA A 169 -16.11 13.10 12.98
CA ALA A 169 -17.36 12.52 12.51
C ALA A 169 -17.71 11.31 13.37
N GLY A 170 -19.00 11.09 13.58
CA GLY A 170 -19.54 9.97 14.33
C GLY A 170 -20.95 9.63 13.87
N GLN A 171 -21.47 8.51 14.35
CA GLN A 171 -22.84 8.07 14.10
C GLN A 171 -23.68 8.30 15.35
N MET A 172 -24.76 9.08 15.21
CA MET A 172 -25.75 9.25 16.28
C MET A 172 -26.77 8.11 16.26
N LYS A 173 -27.00 7.51 17.43
CA LYS A 173 -28.03 6.50 17.68
C LYS A 173 -29.26 7.11 18.36
N ALA A 174 -29.05 8.06 19.27
CA ALA A 174 -30.13 8.79 19.96
C ALA A 174 -30.60 10.02 19.16
N GLU A 175 -31.80 10.53 19.49
CA GLU A 175 -32.29 11.79 18.91
C GLU A 175 -31.46 12.99 19.39
N ASN A 176 -31.02 12.97 20.64
CA ASN A 176 -30.20 14.02 21.25
C ASN A 176 -28.98 13.39 21.88
N ALA A 177 -27.82 14.03 21.74
CA ALA A 177 -26.58 13.59 22.36
C ALA A 177 -25.67 14.77 22.68
N GLU A 178 -24.67 14.52 23.52
CA GLU A 178 -23.63 15.49 23.84
C GLU A 178 -22.26 14.84 23.66
N ILE A 179 -21.34 15.57 23.04
CA ILE A 179 -19.94 15.17 22.88
C ILE A 179 -19.04 16.28 23.41
N THR A 180 -18.04 15.90 24.20
CA THR A 180 -17.00 16.80 24.69
C THR A 180 -15.69 16.48 23.98
N LEU A 181 -15.14 17.44 23.26
CA LEU A 181 -13.86 17.34 22.55
C LEU A 181 -12.75 17.91 23.42
N ASN A 182 -11.69 17.12 23.66
CA ASN A 182 -10.57 17.52 24.50
C ASN A 182 -9.34 17.81 23.64
N PHE A 183 -8.74 18.98 23.85
CA PHE A 183 -7.58 19.47 23.11
C PHE A 183 -6.44 19.86 24.05
N GLY A 184 -5.21 19.80 23.55
CA GLY A 184 -4.04 20.26 24.29
C GLY A 184 -2.71 19.80 23.71
N PHE A 185 -1.75 19.56 24.60
CA PHE A 185 -0.36 19.29 24.25
C PHE A 185 0.08 17.97 24.87
N GLY A 186 0.55 17.03 24.03
CA GLY A 186 0.83 15.66 24.48
C GLY A 186 -0.43 15.04 25.09
N SER A 187 -0.33 14.55 26.33
CA SER A 187 -1.46 14.01 27.10
C SER A 187 -2.17 15.05 27.99
N LYS A 188 -1.73 16.31 28.00
CA LYS A 188 -2.29 17.36 28.86
C LYS A 188 -3.43 18.06 28.12
N ILE A 189 -4.64 17.89 28.65
CA ILE A 189 -5.82 18.63 28.20
C ILE A 189 -5.72 20.09 28.72
N VAL A 190 -5.94 21.05 27.83
CA VAL A 190 -5.96 22.49 28.15
C VAL A 190 -7.25 23.17 27.72
N GLU A 191 -8.01 22.56 26.80
CA GLU A 191 -9.30 23.06 26.32
C GLU A 191 -10.27 21.87 26.16
N SER A 192 -11.52 22.06 26.58
CA SER A 192 -12.61 21.11 26.37
C SER A 192 -13.80 21.83 25.78
N VAL A 193 -14.24 21.41 24.59
CA VAL A 193 -15.37 22.00 23.87
C VAL A 193 -16.55 21.04 23.93
N LYS A 194 -17.65 21.48 24.53
CA LYS A 194 -18.88 20.71 24.63
C LYS A 194 -19.82 21.06 23.48
N VAL A 195 -20.25 20.05 22.73
CA VAL A 195 -21.12 20.20 21.57
C VAL A 195 -22.40 19.39 21.81
N LYS A 196 -23.54 20.07 21.76
CA LYS A 196 -24.86 19.44 21.78
C LYS A 196 -25.28 19.09 20.37
N LEU A 197 -25.78 17.88 20.19
CA LEU A 197 -26.21 17.33 18.92
C LEU A 197 -27.70 17.00 19.02
N ASP A 198 -28.48 17.56 18.10
CA ASP A 198 -29.88 17.23 17.92
C ASP A 198 -30.07 16.73 16.48
N LYS A 199 -30.57 15.51 16.35
CA LYS A 199 -30.77 14.86 15.06
C LYS A 199 -31.70 15.67 14.18
N LYS A 200 -32.81 16.22 14.70
CA LYS A 200 -33.84 16.88 13.89
C LYS A 200 -33.34 18.16 13.23
N SER A 201 -32.58 18.98 13.96
CA SER A 201 -32.01 20.22 13.43
C SER A 201 -30.82 20.02 12.49
N LEU A 202 -30.19 18.84 12.50
CA LEU A 202 -28.97 18.54 11.73
C LEU A 202 -29.18 17.59 10.54
N MET A 203 -30.42 17.11 10.31
CA MET A 203 -30.72 16.28 9.13
C MET A 203 -30.47 17.07 7.85
N THR A 204 -29.71 16.47 6.94
CA THR A 204 -29.50 16.98 5.58
C THR A 204 -29.85 15.87 4.59
N ASP A 205 -30.51 16.23 3.50
CA ASP A 205 -30.94 15.26 2.47
C ASP A 205 -29.78 14.70 1.63
N ASN A 206 -28.55 15.14 1.88
CA ASN A 206 -27.39 14.78 1.09
C ASN A 206 -26.47 13.77 1.80
N ASN A 207 -26.06 12.73 1.08
CA ASN A 207 -25.18 11.66 1.55
C ASN A 207 -23.71 12.09 1.80
N LEU A 208 -23.40 13.39 1.67
CA LEU A 208 -22.05 13.95 1.88
C LEU A 208 -21.53 13.68 3.30
N VAL A 209 -22.36 13.80 4.33
CA VAL A 209 -21.95 13.60 5.73
C VAL A 209 -21.49 12.15 5.95
N SER A 210 -22.20 11.18 5.37
CA SER A 210 -21.82 9.77 5.42
C SER A 210 -20.47 9.51 4.75
N ARG A 211 -20.22 10.16 3.60
CA ARG A 211 -18.94 10.06 2.90
C ARG A 211 -17.78 10.66 3.70
N ILE A 212 -17.98 11.82 4.35
CA ILE A 212 -16.97 12.43 5.24
C ILE A 212 -16.66 11.52 6.42
N TRP A 213 -17.69 10.91 7.03
CA TRP A 213 -17.50 9.93 8.08
C TRP A 213 -16.67 8.73 7.60
N ALA A 214 -17.03 8.14 6.45
CA ALA A 214 -16.31 7.01 5.89
C ALA A 214 -14.86 7.37 5.55
N GLN A 215 -14.61 8.57 5.01
CA GLN A 215 -13.26 9.05 4.74
C GLN A 215 -12.40 9.13 6.00
N LYS A 216 -12.95 9.65 7.11
CA LYS A 216 -12.24 9.72 8.41
C LYS A 216 -11.97 8.33 8.98
N LYS A 217 -12.95 7.43 8.92
CA LYS A 217 -12.79 6.03 9.33
C LYS A 217 -11.67 5.36 8.52
N ILE A 218 -11.72 5.47 7.20
CA ILE A 218 -10.68 4.93 6.30
C ILE A 218 -9.31 5.52 6.64
N SER A 219 -9.20 6.84 6.85
CA SER A 219 -7.92 7.48 7.17
C SER A 219 -7.29 6.98 8.48
N GLU A 220 -8.11 6.58 9.45
CA GLU A 220 -7.62 5.96 10.68
C GLU A 220 -7.25 4.49 10.47
N LEU A 221 -8.10 3.71 9.78
CA LEU A 221 -7.82 2.31 9.47
C LEU A 221 -6.54 2.14 8.62
N ASP A 222 -6.29 3.07 7.70
CA ASP A 222 -5.13 3.10 6.81
C ASP A 222 -3.79 3.24 7.58
N MET A 223 -3.83 3.69 8.84
CA MET A 223 -2.66 3.74 9.71
C MET A 223 -2.11 2.34 10.05
N LEU A 224 -2.98 1.33 10.05
CA LEU A 224 -2.64 -0.10 10.20
C LEU A 224 -3.21 -0.88 9.01
N PHE A 225 -2.79 -0.46 7.81
CA PHE A 225 -3.38 -0.87 6.54
C PHE A 225 -3.48 -2.39 6.36
N GLU A 226 -2.40 -3.16 6.59
CA GLU A 226 -2.40 -4.62 6.38
C GLU A 226 -3.44 -5.33 7.25
N LYS A 227 -3.68 -4.84 8.47
CA LYS A 227 -4.68 -5.38 9.38
C LYS A 227 -6.12 -5.03 8.97
N ASN A 228 -6.31 -3.85 8.38
CA ASN A 228 -7.63 -3.28 8.12
C ASN A 228 -8.03 -3.29 6.65
N LYS A 229 -7.23 -3.93 5.79
CA LYS A 229 -7.36 -3.91 4.32
C LYS A 229 -8.78 -4.25 3.84
N ASP A 230 -9.37 -5.32 4.34
CA ASP A 230 -10.71 -5.77 3.91
C ASP A 230 -11.80 -4.76 4.31
N GLU A 231 -11.69 -4.17 5.51
CA GLU A 231 -12.63 -3.15 5.97
C GLU A 231 -12.51 -1.86 5.14
N ILE A 232 -11.27 -1.44 4.82
CA ILE A 232 -11.01 -0.29 3.95
C ILE A 232 -11.63 -0.51 2.56
N ILE A 233 -11.44 -1.70 1.97
CA ILE A 233 -12.04 -2.05 0.66
C ILE A 233 -13.57 -1.98 0.72
N ASN A 234 -14.17 -2.57 1.77
CA ASN A 234 -15.61 -2.60 1.93
C ASN A 234 -16.20 -1.20 2.12
N LEU A 235 -15.58 -0.35 2.95
CA LEU A 235 -15.99 1.04 3.13
C LEU A 235 -15.80 1.85 1.86
N GLY A 236 -14.67 1.67 1.16
CA GLY A 236 -14.38 2.31 -0.12
C GLY A 236 -15.43 2.00 -1.18
N LYS A 237 -15.79 0.72 -1.32
CA LYS A 237 -16.86 0.29 -2.24
C LYS A 237 -18.24 0.84 -1.83
N LYS A 238 -18.59 0.75 -0.55
CA LYS A 238 -19.90 1.18 -0.04
C LYS A 238 -20.15 2.69 -0.19
N HIS A 239 -19.11 3.50 0.01
CA HIS A 239 -19.22 4.97 0.00
C HIS A 239 -18.62 5.62 -1.26
N SER A 240 -18.26 4.83 -2.28
CA SER A 240 -17.62 5.28 -3.51
C SER A 240 -16.38 6.17 -3.23
N ILE A 241 -15.49 5.65 -2.37
CA ILE A 241 -14.22 6.28 -2.00
C ILE A 241 -13.08 5.46 -2.60
N VAL A 242 -12.20 6.16 -3.33
CA VAL A 242 -10.96 5.59 -3.85
C VAL A 242 -9.94 5.49 -2.72
N THR A 243 -9.36 4.31 -2.55
CA THR A 243 -8.42 3.93 -1.50
C THR A 243 -7.21 3.25 -2.13
N ARG A 244 -6.19 2.85 -1.36
CA ARG A 244 -4.98 2.21 -1.89
C ARG A 244 -5.26 0.96 -2.75
N ASN A 245 -6.35 0.24 -2.49
CA ASN A 245 -6.74 -0.98 -3.23
C ASN A 245 -8.01 -0.82 -4.06
N THR A 246 -8.54 0.39 -4.20
CA THR A 246 -9.68 0.63 -5.07
C THR A 246 -9.29 1.64 -6.14
N SER A 247 -9.71 1.39 -7.38
CA SER A 247 -9.52 2.30 -8.50
C SER A 247 -10.88 2.76 -8.98
N LEU A 248 -10.96 4.00 -9.48
CA LEU A 248 -12.14 4.49 -10.17
C LEU A 248 -11.97 4.24 -11.66
N ILE A 249 -12.91 3.54 -12.25
CA ILE A 249 -13.03 3.38 -13.68
C ILE A 249 -14.26 4.15 -14.16
N VAL A 250 -14.13 4.88 -15.26
CA VAL A 250 -15.23 5.58 -15.90
C VAL A 250 -15.58 4.79 -17.15
N LEU A 251 -16.83 4.33 -17.22
CA LEU A 251 -17.35 3.48 -18.30
C LEU A 251 -18.49 4.23 -18.97
N ASP A 252 -18.23 4.76 -20.17
CA ASP A 252 -19.20 5.57 -20.91
C ASP A 252 -20.03 4.72 -21.88
N ARG A 253 -19.44 3.65 -22.42
CA ARG A 253 -20.08 2.80 -23.42
C ARG A 253 -20.33 1.40 -22.91
N ILE A 254 -21.34 0.73 -23.44
CA ILE A 254 -21.72 -0.63 -23.00
C ILE A 254 -20.59 -1.64 -23.23
N GLU A 255 -19.79 -1.45 -24.27
CA GLU A 255 -18.63 -2.28 -24.59
C GLU A 255 -17.58 -2.22 -23.48
N ASP A 256 -17.44 -1.07 -22.80
CA ASP A 256 -16.49 -0.91 -21.71
C ASP A 256 -16.92 -1.77 -20.51
N TYR A 257 -18.23 -1.81 -20.19
CA TYR A 257 -18.77 -2.69 -19.14
C TYR A 257 -18.54 -4.17 -19.46
N VAL A 258 -18.74 -4.57 -20.71
CA VAL A 258 -18.51 -5.94 -21.18
C VAL A 258 -17.04 -6.31 -21.08
N GLN A 259 -16.13 -5.43 -21.54
CA GLN A 259 -14.69 -5.66 -21.52
C GLN A 259 -14.14 -5.87 -20.10
N TYR A 260 -14.65 -5.12 -19.12
CA TYR A 260 -14.18 -5.19 -17.72
C TYR A 260 -15.04 -6.10 -16.82
N GLU A 261 -16.05 -6.78 -17.39
CA GLU A 261 -16.98 -7.65 -16.65
C GLU A 261 -17.69 -6.94 -15.48
N ILE A 262 -18.03 -5.67 -15.66
CA ILE A 262 -18.69 -4.85 -14.64
C ILE A 262 -20.18 -4.75 -14.99
N VAL A 263 -21.06 -5.11 -14.05
CA VAL A 263 -22.51 -4.99 -14.25
C VAL A 263 -22.90 -3.51 -14.32
N PRO A 264 -23.51 -3.03 -15.41
CA PRO A 264 -23.86 -1.63 -15.57
C PRO A 264 -25.09 -1.22 -14.74
N PRO A 265 -25.43 0.09 -14.71
CA PRO A 265 -26.70 0.58 -14.16
C PRO A 265 -27.91 -0.13 -14.77
N LYS A 266 -29.02 -0.19 -14.02
CA LYS A 266 -30.23 -0.97 -14.36
C LYS A 266 -30.73 -0.74 -15.79
N GLU A 267 -30.61 0.48 -16.30
CA GLU A 267 -31.04 0.88 -17.64
C GLU A 267 -30.31 0.11 -18.76
N LEU A 268 -29.04 -0.25 -18.55
CA LEU A 268 -28.17 -0.90 -19.54
C LEU A 268 -27.96 -2.40 -19.29
N GLN A 269 -28.49 -2.95 -18.18
CA GLN A 269 -28.25 -4.35 -17.80
C GLN A 269 -28.80 -5.35 -18.82
N LYS A 270 -29.95 -5.04 -19.43
CA LYS A 270 -30.55 -5.94 -20.43
C LYS A 270 -29.61 -6.12 -21.63
N GLU A 271 -29.16 -5.01 -22.21
CA GLU A 271 -28.24 -4.99 -23.36
C GLU A 271 -26.89 -5.65 -23.02
N TYR A 272 -26.35 -5.38 -21.82
CA TYR A 272 -25.13 -6.02 -21.34
C TYR A 272 -25.23 -7.56 -21.31
N PHE A 273 -26.28 -8.11 -20.68
CA PHE A 273 -26.42 -9.56 -20.57
C PHE A 273 -26.65 -10.22 -21.93
N GLU A 274 -27.34 -9.56 -22.86
CA GLU A 274 -27.48 -10.03 -24.25
C GLU A 274 -26.12 -10.12 -24.97
N ILE A 275 -25.26 -9.10 -24.83
CA ILE A 275 -23.92 -9.10 -25.43
C ILE A 275 -23.05 -10.21 -24.82
N VAL A 276 -23.04 -10.34 -23.49
CA VAL A 276 -22.26 -11.37 -22.78
C VAL A 276 -22.71 -12.77 -23.17
N GLU A 277 -24.02 -13.02 -23.28
CA GLU A 277 -24.54 -14.31 -23.71
C GLU A 277 -24.11 -14.65 -25.15
N ASN A 278 -24.18 -13.68 -26.06
CA ASN A 278 -23.74 -13.87 -27.44
C ASN A 278 -22.23 -14.12 -27.52
N GLN A 279 -21.40 -13.39 -26.78
CA GLN A 279 -19.96 -13.64 -26.72
C GLN A 279 -19.63 -15.04 -26.18
N ASN A 280 -20.37 -15.52 -25.18
CA ASN A 280 -20.19 -16.87 -24.65
C ASN A 280 -20.55 -17.94 -25.69
N LYS A 281 -21.64 -17.76 -26.46
CA LYS A 281 -22.01 -18.68 -27.55
C LYS A 281 -20.97 -18.69 -28.67
N GLU A 282 -20.50 -17.51 -29.08
CA GLU A 282 -19.44 -17.37 -30.09
C GLU A 282 -18.13 -18.02 -29.62
N LYS A 283 -17.75 -17.83 -28.35
CA LYS A 283 -16.57 -18.45 -27.75
C LYS A 283 -16.68 -19.98 -27.73
N GLN A 284 -17.82 -20.54 -27.34
CA GLN A 284 -18.05 -21.99 -27.35
C GLN A 284 -17.97 -22.56 -28.77
N ARG A 285 -18.58 -21.89 -29.76
CA ARG A 285 -18.50 -22.32 -31.17
C ARG A 285 -17.06 -22.29 -31.67
N PHE A 286 -16.32 -21.21 -31.39
CA PHE A 286 -14.92 -21.09 -31.75
C PHE A 286 -14.05 -22.18 -31.10
N GLU A 287 -14.25 -22.48 -29.82
CA GLU A 287 -13.53 -23.56 -29.11
C GLU A 287 -13.78 -24.93 -29.76
N LEU A 288 -15.03 -25.22 -30.15
CA LEU A 288 -15.37 -26.45 -30.87
C LEU A 288 -14.68 -26.52 -32.25
N GLU A 289 -14.76 -25.45 -33.04
CA GLU A 289 -14.09 -25.37 -34.35
C GLU A 289 -12.56 -25.51 -34.23
N GLN A 290 -11.94 -24.93 -33.19
CA GLN A 290 -10.52 -25.12 -32.94
C GLN A 290 -10.19 -26.55 -32.54
N LEU A 291 -11.01 -27.19 -31.72
CA LEU A 291 -10.84 -28.59 -31.33
C LEU A 291 -10.90 -29.52 -32.56
N GLU A 292 -11.85 -29.30 -33.46
CA GLU A 292 -11.98 -30.04 -34.72
C GLU A 292 -10.72 -29.90 -35.59
N LYS A 293 -10.20 -28.69 -35.76
CA LYS A 293 -8.94 -28.44 -36.49
C LYS A 293 -7.75 -29.14 -35.84
N VAL A 294 -7.66 -29.13 -34.51
CA VAL A 294 -6.59 -29.83 -33.78
C VAL A 294 -6.67 -31.34 -34.03
N VAL A 295 -7.87 -31.92 -34.02
CA VAL A 295 -8.10 -33.34 -34.35
C VAL A 295 -7.71 -33.63 -35.80
N GLU A 296 -8.09 -32.77 -36.75
CA GLU A 296 -7.72 -32.90 -38.16
C GLU A 296 -6.19 -32.88 -38.35
N TYR A 297 -5.50 -31.89 -37.78
CA TYR A 297 -4.04 -31.80 -37.84
C TYR A 297 -3.35 -32.98 -37.16
N PHE A 298 -3.92 -33.47 -36.05
CA PHE A 298 -3.41 -34.65 -35.37
C PHE A 298 -3.54 -35.90 -36.26
N ASN A 299 -4.71 -36.11 -36.86
CA ASN A 299 -4.95 -37.25 -37.77
C ASN A 299 -4.07 -37.18 -39.02
N ALA A 300 -3.90 -35.99 -39.61
CA ALA A 300 -2.97 -35.79 -40.73
C ALA A 300 -1.53 -36.14 -40.33
N ARG A 301 -1.12 -35.81 -39.10
CA ARG A 301 0.20 -36.17 -38.57
C ARG A 301 0.33 -37.67 -38.34
N VAL A 302 -0.70 -38.34 -37.79
CA VAL A 302 -0.72 -39.80 -37.64
C VAL A 302 -0.59 -40.47 -39.00
N ASN A 303 -1.39 -40.06 -39.98
CA ASN A 303 -1.33 -40.57 -41.35
C ASN A 303 0.06 -40.39 -41.98
N TRP A 304 0.69 -39.22 -41.81
CA TRP A 304 2.07 -38.99 -42.25
C TRP A 304 3.06 -39.95 -41.57
N TRP A 305 2.93 -40.16 -40.26
CA TRP A 305 3.80 -41.09 -39.51
C TRP A 305 3.63 -42.55 -39.93
N GLU A 306 2.41 -42.98 -40.24
CA GLU A 306 2.11 -44.35 -40.65
C GLU A 306 2.42 -44.61 -42.13
N THR A 307 2.52 -43.56 -42.94
CA THR A 307 2.87 -43.66 -44.36
C THR A 307 4.33 -44.09 -44.51
N LYS A 308 4.54 -45.28 -45.09
CA LYS A 308 5.89 -45.76 -45.44
C LYS A 308 6.38 -45.06 -46.70
N TYR A 309 7.13 -43.97 -46.52
CA TYR A 309 7.81 -43.30 -47.62
C TYR A 309 8.97 -44.15 -48.15
N THR A 310 8.85 -44.67 -49.37
CA THR A 310 9.97 -45.28 -50.10
C THR A 310 10.92 -44.20 -50.59
N LYS A 311 12.21 -44.31 -50.26
CA LYS A 311 13.26 -43.43 -50.82
C LYS A 311 13.35 -43.66 -52.32
N GLU A 312 12.90 -42.71 -53.12
CA GLU A 312 13.21 -42.72 -54.55
C GLU A 312 14.72 -42.56 -54.75
N LYS A 313 15.27 -43.38 -55.66
CA LYS A 313 16.69 -43.41 -56.00
C LYS A 313 17.10 -42.07 -56.59
N LYS A 314 18.26 -41.57 -56.14
CA LYS A 314 18.93 -40.38 -56.67
C LYS A 314 18.86 -40.34 -58.20
N ILE A 315 18.30 -39.26 -58.75
CA ILE A 315 18.47 -38.91 -60.15
C ILE A 315 19.96 -38.65 -60.36
N THR A 316 20.61 -39.56 -61.08
CA THR A 316 21.95 -39.41 -61.64
C THR A 316 21.91 -38.42 -62.80
N ASP A 317 22.88 -37.50 -62.79
CA ASP A 317 23.41 -36.71 -63.89
C ASP A 317 22.43 -35.95 -64.80
N ILE A 318 22.35 -34.64 -64.57
CA ILE A 318 22.10 -33.69 -65.66
C ILE A 318 23.32 -32.77 -65.74
N THR A 319 24.18 -33.05 -66.72
CA THR A 319 25.26 -32.16 -67.17
C THR A 319 24.70 -30.80 -67.59
N PRO A 320 25.32 -29.66 -67.21
CA PRO A 320 24.82 -28.35 -67.55
C PRO A 320 25.13 -28.00 -69.01
N LYS A 321 24.11 -27.89 -69.87
CA LYS A 321 24.25 -27.20 -71.16
C LYS A 321 24.06 -25.70 -70.95
N LYS A 322 25.15 -24.96 -71.16
CA LYS A 322 25.18 -23.49 -71.29
C LYS A 322 24.56 -23.06 -72.63
N ASN A 323 23.66 -22.08 -72.60
CA ASN A 323 23.61 -20.84 -73.41
C ASN A 323 22.17 -20.40 -73.72
N GLY A 324 21.87 -19.11 -73.48
CA GLY A 324 20.73 -18.40 -74.06
C GLY A 324 20.07 -17.42 -73.09
N GLU A 325 20.21 -16.13 -73.35
CA GLU A 325 19.90 -14.99 -72.47
C GLU A 325 18.41 -14.79 -72.12
N ALA A 326 18.20 -14.52 -70.83
CA ALA A 326 17.25 -13.62 -70.18
C ALA A 326 16.08 -13.02 -70.97
N THR A 327 14.86 -13.39 -70.57
CA THR A 327 13.79 -12.42 -70.25
C THR A 327 13.08 -12.85 -68.96
N ASP A 328 12.92 -11.86 -68.09
CA ASP A 328 12.54 -11.94 -66.69
C ASP A 328 11.02 -12.19 -66.52
N SER A 329 10.67 -13.31 -65.89
CA SER A 329 9.37 -13.52 -65.22
C SER A 329 9.52 -14.62 -64.17
N THR A 330 10.15 -14.25 -63.05
CA THR A 330 10.42 -15.20 -61.97
C THR A 330 9.16 -15.44 -61.14
N ILE A 331 8.45 -16.53 -61.43
CA ILE A 331 7.58 -17.21 -60.46
C ILE A 331 8.51 -17.94 -59.50
N VAL A 332 8.71 -17.38 -58.30
CA VAL A 332 9.39 -18.06 -57.21
C VAL A 332 8.35 -18.90 -56.48
N GLU A 333 8.15 -20.15 -56.92
CA GLU A 333 7.62 -21.20 -56.05
C GLU A 333 8.63 -21.41 -54.92
N SER A 334 8.29 -20.88 -53.75
CA SER A 334 9.05 -21.09 -52.53
C SER A 334 8.83 -22.52 -52.06
N LEU A 335 9.86 -23.35 -52.25
CA LEU A 335 10.07 -24.60 -51.53
C LEU A 335 10.20 -24.29 -50.03
N GLU A 336 9.10 -24.36 -49.29
CA GLU A 336 9.17 -24.40 -47.83
C GLU A 336 9.70 -25.77 -47.38
N ILE A 337 10.99 -25.80 -47.08
CA ILE A 337 11.61 -26.85 -46.28
C ILE A 337 10.99 -26.76 -44.87
N VAL A 338 9.99 -27.61 -44.60
CA VAL A 338 9.45 -27.81 -43.25
C VAL A 338 10.55 -28.45 -42.39
N ARG A 339 11.32 -27.62 -41.69
CA ARG A 339 12.15 -28.06 -40.57
C ARG A 339 11.24 -28.45 -39.41
N MET A 340 10.90 -29.74 -39.30
CA MET A 340 10.34 -30.28 -38.06
C MET A 340 11.39 -30.16 -36.95
N ARG A 341 11.21 -29.21 -36.02
CA ARG A 341 11.88 -29.25 -34.71
C ARG A 341 11.29 -30.42 -33.93
N GLY A 342 12.07 -31.50 -33.80
CA GLY A 342 11.78 -32.60 -32.90
C GLY A 342 11.66 -32.09 -31.46
N MET A 343 10.44 -32.15 -30.93
CA MET A 343 10.18 -31.96 -29.51
C MET A 343 10.50 -33.29 -28.82
N TYR A 344 11.72 -33.40 -28.28
CA TYR A 344 12.12 -34.54 -27.44
C TYR A 344 11.29 -34.52 -26.15
N LEU A 345 10.28 -35.38 -26.07
CA LEU A 345 9.75 -35.88 -24.81
C LEU A 345 10.81 -36.81 -24.21
N LYS A 346 11.53 -36.34 -23.18
CA LYS A 346 12.24 -37.23 -22.26
C LYS A 346 11.26 -37.69 -21.19
N SER A 347 10.87 -38.95 -21.28
CA SER A 347 10.35 -39.74 -20.17
C SER A 347 11.51 -40.39 -19.41
N GLN A 348 11.35 -40.47 -18.09
CA GLN A 348 12.21 -41.00 -17.02
C GLN A 348 13.03 -39.95 -16.26
#